data_AF-A0A2H0US72-F1
#
_entry.id   AF-A0A2H0US72-F1
#
_cell.length_a   1.000
_cell.length_b   1.000
_cell.length_c   1.000
_cell.angle_alpha   90.00
_cell.angle_beta   90.00
_cell.angle_gamma   90.00
#
_symmetry.space_group_name_H-M   'P 1'
#
loop_
_entity.id
_entity.type
_entity.pdbx_description
1 polymer ?
#
loop_
_entity_poly.entity_id
_entity_poly.type
_entity_poly.pdbx_seq_one_letter_code
_entity_poly.pdbx_strand_id
1 'polypeptide(L)'
;MNSFIGVCENIFSLEKGLSQHEINIVFIVEVTDKTKTSSKENHIEFVSIAKGDLKNCKILPAPLKDGLIEWLENGRPFWKEIRN
;
A
#
# COMPACT_ATOMS: atom_id res chain seq x y z
N MET A 1 -15.65 -13.79 -2.50
CA MET A 1 -15.25 -12.36 -2.45
C MET A 1 -13.93 -12.25 -3.18
N ASN A 2 -13.77 -11.29 -4.10
CA ASN A 2 -12.48 -11.09 -4.78
C ASN A 2 -11.59 -10.27 -3.82
N SER A 3 -10.44 -10.80 -3.42
CA SER A 3 -9.53 -10.11 -2.50
C SER A 3 -8.71 -9.01 -3.21
N PHE A 4 -8.72 -8.98 -4.53
CA PHE A 4 -8.04 -7.95 -5.31
C PHE A 4 -8.67 -6.57 -5.13
N ILE A 5 -7.86 -5.57 -4.79
CA ILE A 5 -8.32 -4.19 -4.58
C ILE A 5 -7.64 -3.15 -5.48
N GLY A 6 -6.56 -3.51 -6.18
CA GLY A 6 -5.96 -2.61 -7.16
C GLY A 6 -4.51 -2.89 -7.48
N VAL A 7 -3.97 -2.07 -8.37
CA VAL A 7 -2.57 -2.06 -8.79
C VAL A 7 -2.01 -0.64 -8.70
N CYS A 8 -0.76 -0.52 -8.25
CA CYS A 8 0.00 0.72 -8.28
C CYS A 8 1.35 0.51 -8.96
N GLU A 9 1.59 1.23 -10.04
CA GLU A 9 2.91 1.40 -10.64
C GLU A 9 3.68 2.51 -9.92
N ASN A 10 4.97 2.30 -9.69
CA ASN A 10 5.87 3.23 -9.04
C ASN A 10 7.26 3.18 -9.66
N ILE A 11 7.88 4.35 -9.88
CA ILE A 11 9.26 4.45 -10.36
C ILE A 11 10.03 5.35 -9.40
N PHE A 12 11.13 4.88 -8.83
CA PHE A 12 11.92 5.64 -7.86
C PHE A 12 13.42 5.41 -8.01
N SER A 13 14.23 6.39 -7.63
CA SER A 13 15.69 6.29 -7.71
C SER A 13 16.27 5.60 -6.47
N LEU A 14 17.15 4.63 -6.68
CA LEU A 14 17.79 3.86 -5.61
C LEU A 14 19.13 4.44 -5.15
N GLU A 15 19.88 5.07 -6.05
CA GLU A 15 21.11 5.86 -5.85
C GLU A 15 21.67 6.17 -7.26
N LYS A 16 22.66 7.09 -7.38
CA LYS A 16 23.35 7.53 -8.61
C LYS A 16 22.91 6.84 -9.93
N GLY A 17 21.88 7.39 -10.57
CA GLY A 17 21.46 7.01 -11.93
C GLY A 17 20.70 5.68 -12.05
N LEU A 18 20.46 4.97 -10.95
CA LEU A 18 19.66 3.74 -10.92
C LEU A 18 18.23 4.07 -10.52
N SER A 19 17.29 3.75 -11.42
CA SER A 19 15.86 3.76 -11.15
C SER A 19 15.34 2.33 -10.98
N GLN A 20 14.49 2.13 -10.00
CA GLN A 20 13.68 0.93 -9.87
C GLN A 20 12.28 1.19 -10.40
N HIS A 21 11.75 0.23 -11.14
CA HIS A 21 10.37 0.19 -11.57
C HIS A 21 9.66 -0.94 -10.80
N GLU A 22 8.60 -0.59 -10.09
CA GLU A 22 7.85 -1.46 -9.19
C GLU A 22 6.37 -1.48 -9.57
N ILE A 23 5.78 -2.68 -9.58
CA ILE A 23 4.35 -2.89 -9.71
C ILE A 23 3.85 -3.55 -8.43
N ASN A 24 3.02 -2.83 -7.68
CA ASN A 24 2.36 -3.31 -6.47
C ASN A 24 0.97 -3.85 -6.82
N ILE A 25 0.70 -5.12 -6.51
CA ILE A 25 -0.62 -5.73 -6.64
C ILE A 25 -1.20 -5.90 -5.24
N VAL A 26 -2.35 -5.28 -5.00
CA VAL A 26 -2.87 -5.10 -3.64
C VAL A 26 -4.07 -5.98 -3.40
N PHE A 27 -4.07 -6.65 -2.25
CA PHE A 27 -5.13 -7.53 -1.81
C PHE A 27 -5.60 -7.14 -0.40
N ILE A 28 -6.92 -7.24 -0.16
CA ILE A 28 -7.47 -7.21 1.19
C ILE A 28 -7.41 -8.59 1.83
N VAL A 29 -6.99 -8.64 3.09
CA VAL A 29 -6.91 -9.85 3.91
C VAL A 29 -7.56 -9.62 5.26
N GLU A 30 -8.14 -10.68 5.82
CA GLU A 30 -8.63 -10.69 7.19
C GLU A 30 -7.53 -11.23 8.12
N VAL A 31 -7.21 -10.47 9.16
CA VAL A 31 -6.24 -10.89 10.20
C VAL A 31 -7.02 -11.24 11.45
N THR A 32 -6.83 -12.46 11.98
CA THR A 32 -7.52 -12.88 13.20
C THR A 32 -6.76 -12.45 14.46
N ASP A 33 -7.46 -12.04 15.52
CA ASP A 33 -6.87 -11.56 16.78
C ASP A 33 -6.01 -12.61 17.52
N LYS A 34 -6.13 -13.89 17.15
CA LYS A 34 -5.34 -14.98 17.74
C LYS A 34 -3.91 -15.04 17.19
N THR A 35 -3.62 -14.31 16.12
CA THR A 35 -2.31 -14.28 15.48
C THR A 35 -1.49 -13.14 16.07
N LYS A 36 -0.52 -13.45 16.94
CA LYS A 36 0.53 -12.47 17.26
C LYS A 36 1.32 -12.20 15.97
N THR A 37 1.13 -11.02 15.38
CA THR A 37 1.90 -10.58 14.22
C THR A 37 3.26 -10.06 14.70
N SER A 38 4.34 -10.71 14.25
CA SER A 38 5.70 -10.25 14.48
C SER A 38 6.43 -10.19 13.14
N SER A 39 7.16 -9.10 12.89
CA SER A 39 8.11 -9.08 11.79
C SER A 39 9.13 -10.21 11.97
N LYS A 40 9.43 -10.95 10.90
CA LYS A 40 10.64 -11.81 10.84
C LYS A 40 11.86 -11.03 10.36
N GLU A 41 11.66 -9.78 9.98
CA GLU A 41 12.70 -8.89 9.46
C GLU A 41 13.10 -7.88 10.52
N ASN A 42 14.39 -7.62 10.64
CA ASN A 42 14.95 -6.76 11.70
C ASN A 42 14.75 -5.26 11.45
N HIS A 43 14.12 -4.88 10.33
CA HIS A 43 14.06 -3.49 9.85
C HIS A 43 12.64 -3.02 9.47
N ILE A 44 11.63 -3.86 9.71
CA ILE A 44 10.24 -3.52 9.38
C ILE A 44 9.42 -3.41 10.67
N GLU A 45 8.75 -2.27 10.80
CA GLU A 45 7.79 -1.98 11.85
C GLU A 45 6.36 -2.08 11.29
N PHE A 46 5.43 -2.49 12.16
CA PHE A 46 4.02 -2.56 11.83
C PHE A 46 3.24 -1.59 12.70
N VAL A 47 2.32 -0.86 12.08
CA VAL A 47 1.36 0.00 12.78
C VAL A 47 -0.05 -0.37 12.33
N SER A 48 -0.97 -0.38 13.29
CA SER A 48 -2.40 -0.47 13.01
C SER A 48 -2.98 0.93 13.13
N ILE A 49 -3.58 1.42 12.05
CA ILE A 49 -4.18 2.75 11.99
C ILE A 49 -5.68 2.62 11.71
N ALA A 50 -6.47 3.52 12.28
CA ALA A 50 -7.88 3.59 11.92
C ALA A 50 -8.02 4.07 10.47
N LYS A 51 -9.06 3.57 9.77
CA LYS A 51 -9.37 3.96 8.39
C LYS A 51 -9.38 5.48 8.18
N GLY A 52 -9.95 6.22 9.13
CA GLY A 52 -10.05 7.69 9.07
C GLY A 52 -8.72 8.43 9.18
N ASP A 53 -7.68 7.79 9.72
CA ASP A 53 -6.36 8.38 9.94
C ASP A 53 -5.41 8.16 8.75
N LEU A 54 -5.76 7.25 7.82
CA LEU A 54 -4.96 6.93 6.65
C LEU A 54 -4.54 8.18 5.86
N LYS A 55 -5.46 9.15 5.72
CA LYS A 55 -5.21 10.42 5.03
C LYS A 55 -4.10 11.26 5.67
N ASN A 56 -3.87 11.10 6.97
CA ASN A 56 -2.85 11.85 7.72
C ASN A 56 -1.50 11.13 7.75
N CYS A 57 -1.46 9.84 7.44
CA CYS A 57 -0.23 9.05 7.41
C CYS A 57 0.59 9.34 6.15
N LYS A 58 1.91 9.39 6.30
CA LYS A 58 2.83 9.37 5.15
C LYS A 58 3.03 7.91 4.73
N ILE A 59 2.39 7.52 3.64
CA ILE A 59 2.54 6.20 3.02
C ILE A 59 3.13 6.39 1.65
N LEU A 60 4.15 5.59 1.33
CA LEU A 60 4.78 5.56 0.02
C LEU A 60 4.48 4.19 -0.64
N PRO A 61 4.29 4.16 -1.96
CA PRO A 61 4.22 5.33 -2.85
C PRO A 61 2.91 6.13 -2.65
N ALA A 62 2.97 7.45 -2.86
CA ALA A 62 1.79 8.31 -2.67
C ALA A 62 0.57 7.90 -3.53
N PRO A 63 0.74 7.52 -4.82
CA PRO A 63 -0.37 6.99 -5.61
C PRO A 63 -1.03 5.75 -5.02
N LEU A 64 -0.27 4.88 -4.31
CA LEU A 64 -0.84 3.72 -3.62
C LEU A 64 -1.77 4.15 -2.48
N LYS A 65 -1.35 5.15 -1.68
CA LYS A 65 -2.20 5.72 -0.63
C LYS A 65 -3.50 6.29 -1.21
N ASP A 66 -3.42 7.02 -2.32
CA ASP A 66 -4.59 7.59 -2.97
C ASP A 66 -5.54 6.49 -3.48
N GLY A 67 -4.99 5.44 -4.09
CA GLY A 67 -5.78 4.27 -4.53
C GLY A 67 -6.47 3.54 -3.37
N LEU A 68 -5.76 3.38 -2.24
CA LEU A 68 -6.34 2.80 -1.04
C LEU A 68 -7.49 3.65 -0.48
N ILE A 69 -7.35 4.98 -0.44
CA ILE A 69 -8.42 5.89 0.01
C ILE A 69 -9.64 5.77 -0.92
N GLU A 70 -9.44 5.80 -2.24
CA GLU A 70 -10.54 5.65 -3.21
C GLU A 70 -11.27 4.32 -3.05
N TRP A 71 -10.53 3.21 -2.94
CA TRP A 71 -11.11 1.89 -2.72
C TRP A 71 -11.88 1.82 -1.40
N LEU A 72 -11.36 2.46 -0.35
CA LEU A 72 -12.03 2.55 0.94
C LEU A 72 -13.34 3.35 0.90
N GLU A 73 -13.47 4.30 -0.03
CA GLU A 73 -14.67 5.12 -0.20
C GLU A 73 -15.73 4.43 -1.08
N ASN A 74 -15.31 3.77 -2.17
CA ASN A 74 -16.22 3.31 -3.21
C ASN A 74 -16.22 1.79 -3.47
N GLY A 75 -15.26 1.05 -2.89
CA GLY A 75 -15.10 -0.40 -3.03
C GLY A 75 -14.64 -0.89 -4.41
N ARG A 76 -14.29 0.01 -5.34
CA ARG A 76 -13.90 -0.32 -6.71
C ARG A 76 -12.39 -0.49 -6.81
N PRO A 77 -11.89 -1.50 -7.56
CA PRO A 77 -10.46 -1.65 -7.76
C PRO A 77 -9.83 -0.42 -8.40
N PHE A 78 -8.63 -0.07 -7.97
CA PHE A 78 -7.89 1.07 -8.51
C PHE A 78 -6.76 0.64 -9.45
N TRP A 79 -6.42 1.55 -10.35
CA TRP A 79 -5.17 1.55 -11.09
C TRP A 79 -4.51 2.92 -10.86
N LYS A 80 -3.29 2.92 -10.33
CA LYS A 80 -2.54 4.12 -10.00
C LYS A 80 -1.16 4.04 -10.62
N GLU A 81 -0.70 5.15 -11.15
CA GLU A 81 0.63 5.30 -11.75
C GLU A 81 1.30 6.50 -11.12
N ILE A 82 2.64 6.53 -11.16
CA ILE A 82 3.37 7.74 -10.81
C ILE A 82 3.04 8.82 -11.84
N ARG A 83 2.60 9.99 -11.35
CA ARG A 83 2.47 11.17 -12.21
C ARG A 83 3.85 11.80 -12.31
N ASN A 84 4.43 11.75 -13.50
CA ASN A 84 5.62 12.54 -13.85
C ASN A 84 5.33 14.04 -13.78
#